data_AF-A0A1H8FBC1-F1
#
_entry.id   AF-A0A1H8FBC1-F1
#
_cell.length_a   1.000
_cell.length_b   1.000
_cell.length_c   1.000
_cell.angle_alpha   90.00
_cell.angle_beta   90.00
_cell.angle_gamma   90.00
#
_symmetry.space_group_name_H-M   'P 1'
#
loop_
_entity.id
_entity.type
_entity.pdbx_description
1 polymer ?
#
loop_
_entity_poly.entity_id
_entity_poly.type
_entity_poly.pdbx_seq_one_letter_code
_entity_poly.pdbx_strand_id
1 'polypeptide(L)'
;MITPLLLKIIELLLKLVSLATILLDDDLRPFIHELREYLREKRKAQQDLPELMTVQEVANYLGRERSSLYRNVIPTLLKPCKKIGNTSYFKKTDVIKLMDEYPDQGKGTHRFGKAKKK
;
A
#
# COMPACT_ATOMS: atom_id res chain seq x y z
N MET A 1 -14.87 1.14 -18.24
CA MET A 1 -13.47 1.51 -18.55
C MET A 1 -13.00 2.54 -17.54
N ILE A 2 -12.15 2.14 -16.60
CA ILE A 2 -11.52 3.04 -15.64
C ILE A 2 -10.38 3.76 -16.38
N THR A 3 -10.39 5.08 -16.41
CA THR A 3 -9.31 5.82 -17.06
C THR A 3 -8.07 5.77 -16.16
N PRO A 4 -6.89 5.37 -16.68
CA PRO A 4 -5.64 5.36 -15.91
C PRO A 4 -5.26 6.74 -15.35
N LEU A 5 -5.89 7.79 -15.87
CA LEU A 5 -5.80 9.16 -15.39
C LEU A 5 -6.41 9.33 -13.97
N LEU A 6 -7.58 8.74 -13.71
CA LEU A 6 -8.26 8.86 -12.41
C LEU A 6 -7.45 8.21 -11.29
N LEU A 7 -6.86 7.05 -11.56
CA LEU A 7 -6.02 6.35 -10.59
C LEU A 7 -4.77 7.16 -10.23
N LYS A 8 -4.13 7.79 -11.22
CA LYS A 8 -2.98 8.69 -11.00
C LYS A 8 -3.36 9.92 -10.18
N ILE A 9 -4.54 10.51 -10.42
CA ILE A 9 -5.04 11.65 -9.65
C ILE A 9 -5.24 11.25 -8.18
N ILE A 10 -5.86 10.10 -7.90
CA ILE A 10 -6.06 9.60 -6.54
C ILE A 10 -4.72 9.34 -5.84
N GLU A 11 -3.74 8.76 -6.53
CA GLU A 11 -2.39 8.57 -5.97
C GLU A 11 -1.69 9.89 -5.64
N LEU A 12 -1.86 10.91 -6.48
CA LEU A 12 -1.28 12.23 -6.25
C LEU A 12 -1.93 12.93 -5.05
N LEU A 13 -3.26 12.81 -4.93
CA LEU A 13 -4.00 13.33 -3.78
C LEU A 13 -3.59 12.63 -2.49
N LEU A 14 -3.44 11.31 -2.48
CA LEU A 14 -2.96 10.57 -1.30
C LEU A 14 -1.57 11.04 -0.85
N LYS A 15 -0.65 11.28 -1.79
CA LYS A 15 0.68 11.82 -1.48
C LYS A 15 0.61 13.22 -0.88
N LEU A 16 -0.22 14.09 -1.44
CA LEU A 16 -0.44 15.44 -0.91
C LEU A 16 -1.02 15.42 0.51
N VAL A 17 -2.00 14.55 0.75
CA VAL A 17 -2.62 14.38 2.07
C VAL A 17 -1.61 13.90 3.10
N SER A 18 -0.78 12.89 2.77
CA SER A 18 0.33 12.44 3.63
C SER A 18 1.34 13.56 3.93
N LEU A 19 1.60 14.45 2.98
CA LEU A 19 2.52 15.58 3.15
C LEU A 19 1.90 16.67 4.02
N ALA A 20 0.61 16.96 3.82
CA ALA A 20 -0.17 17.87 4.63
C ALA A 20 -0.31 17.39 6.08
N THR A 21 -0.39 16.08 6.32
CA THR A 21 -0.45 15.51 7.68
C THR A 21 0.80 15.80 8.51
N ILE A 22 1.93 16.07 7.86
CA ILE A 22 3.21 16.37 8.51
C ILE A 22 3.33 17.86 8.85
N LEU A 23 2.61 18.72 8.14
CA LEU A 23 2.73 20.18 8.18
C LEU A 23 1.58 20.89 8.92
N LEU A 24 0.46 20.21 9.19
CA LEU A 24 -0.74 20.82 9.76
C LEU A 24 -0.95 20.49 11.25
N ASP A 25 -1.53 21.46 11.96
CA ASP A 25 -1.92 21.42 13.37
C ASP A 25 -2.85 20.25 13.73
N ASP A 26 -2.87 19.89 15.02
CA ASP A 26 -3.64 18.77 15.57
C ASP A 26 -5.14 18.81 15.22
N ASP A 27 -5.72 20.00 15.04
CA ASP A 27 -7.14 20.20 14.73
C ASP A 27 -7.56 19.72 13.33
N LEU A 28 -6.62 19.66 12.37
CA LEU A 28 -6.90 19.20 11.00
C LEU A 28 -6.64 17.71 10.78
N ARG A 29 -6.03 17.03 11.76
CA ARG A 29 -5.76 15.59 11.69
C ARG A 29 -7.00 14.72 11.49
N PRO A 30 -8.14 14.97 12.15
CA PRO A 30 -9.36 14.17 11.94
C PRO A 30 -9.87 14.30 10.50
N PHE A 31 -9.86 15.52 9.95
CA PHE A 31 -10.30 15.77 8.58
C PHE A 31 -9.37 15.14 7.55
N ILE A 32 -8.06 15.20 7.77
CA ILE A 32 -7.06 14.53 6.94
C ILE A 32 -7.25 13.01 6.98
N HIS A 33 -7.57 12.45 8.16
CA HIS A 33 -7.87 11.03 8.31
C HIS A 33 -9.11 10.61 7.53
N GLU A 34 -10.22 11.36 7.64
CA GLU A 34 -11.45 11.10 6.86
C GLU A 34 -11.22 11.23 5.36
N LEU A 35 -10.52 12.27 4.91
CA LEU A 35 -10.21 12.46 3.50
C LEU A 35 -9.37 11.30 2.95
N ARG A 36 -8.44 10.78 3.76
CA ARG A 36 -7.60 9.64 3.41
C ARG A 36 -8.41 8.35 3.28
N GLU A 37 -9.31 8.08 4.23
CA GLU A 37 -10.24 6.95 4.19
C GLU A 37 -11.10 7.01 2.92
N TYR A 38 -11.69 8.19 2.64
CA TYR A 38 -12.50 8.39 1.43
C TYR A 38 -11.72 8.14 0.14
N LEU A 39 -10.48 8.66 0.04
CA LEU A 39 -9.62 8.42 -1.12
C LEU A 39 -9.20 6.95 -1.25
N ARG A 40 -9.02 6.24 -0.14
CA ARG A 40 -8.77 4.79 -0.13
C ARG A 40 -9.94 3.99 -0.66
N GLU A 41 -11.15 4.29 -0.21
CA GLU A 41 -12.36 3.63 -0.70
C GLU A 41 -12.55 3.85 -2.19
N LYS A 42 -12.33 5.09 -2.68
CA LYS A 42 -12.38 5.38 -4.12
C LYS A 42 -11.29 4.66 -4.91
N ARG A 43 -10.08 4.51 -4.36
CA ARG A 43 -9.00 3.72 -4.97
C ARG A 43 -9.37 2.24 -5.06
N LYS A 44 -9.91 1.67 -3.97
CA LYS A 44 -10.36 0.27 -3.90
C LYS A 44 -11.48 0.00 -4.91
N ALA A 45 -12.47 0.90 -5.00
CA ALA A 45 -13.57 0.80 -5.96
C ALA A 45 -13.12 0.90 -7.43
N GLN A 46 -11.97 1.54 -7.70
CA GLN A 46 -11.41 1.71 -9.04
C GLN A 46 -10.33 0.69 -9.42
N GLN A 47 -9.90 -0.19 -8.51
CA GLN A 47 -8.84 -1.15 -8.81
C GLN A 47 -9.37 -2.55 -9.04
N ASP A 48 -9.51 -2.91 -10.31
CA ASP A 48 -9.79 -4.26 -10.76
C ASP A 48 -8.50 -5.10 -10.68
N LEU A 49 -8.12 -5.45 -9.44
CA LEU A 49 -6.91 -6.25 -9.19
C LEU A 49 -7.21 -7.73 -9.43
N PRO A 50 -6.29 -8.46 -10.10
CA PRO A 50 -6.39 -9.90 -10.23
C PRO A 50 -6.32 -10.59 -8.87
N GLU A 51 -7.00 -11.74 -8.75
CA GLU A 51 -7.10 -12.49 -7.48
C GLU A 51 -5.73 -12.97 -6.98
N LEU A 52 -4.85 -13.32 -7.92
CA LEU A 52 -3.46 -13.65 -7.68
C LEU A 52 -2.57 -12.62 -8.35
N MET A 53 -1.68 -12.02 -7.56
CA MET A 53 -0.75 -10.99 -8.00
C MET A 53 0.69 -11.50 -7.93
N THR A 54 1.47 -11.20 -8.95
CA THR A 54 2.93 -11.39 -8.97
C THR A 54 3.63 -10.32 -8.13
N VAL A 55 4.90 -10.55 -7.77
CA VAL A 55 5.71 -9.53 -7.07
C VAL A 55 5.74 -8.19 -7.82
N GLN A 56 5.72 -8.20 -9.17
CA GLN A 56 5.70 -6.97 -9.95
C GLN A 56 4.40 -6.20 -9.76
N GLU A 57 3.27 -6.89 -9.81
CA GLU A 57 1.95 -6.26 -9.63
C GLU A 57 1.78 -5.75 -8.20
N VAL A 58 2.28 -6.51 -7.22
CA VAL A 58 2.32 -6.09 -5.81
C VAL A 58 3.22 -4.86 -5.62
N ALA A 59 4.39 -4.83 -6.26
CA ALA A 59 5.30 -3.68 -6.27
C ALA A 59 4.63 -2.42 -6.85
N ASN A 60 3.98 -2.57 -8.00
CA ASN A 60 3.25 -1.49 -8.66
C ASN A 60 2.09 -1.00 -7.77
N TYR A 61 1.34 -1.92 -7.17
CA TYR A 61 0.21 -1.61 -6.30
C TYR A 61 0.60 -0.83 -5.04
N LEU A 62 1.68 -1.29 -4.40
CA LEU A 62 2.24 -0.67 -3.19
C LEU A 62 3.09 0.57 -3.50
N GLY A 63 3.35 0.88 -4.78
CA GLY A 63 4.23 1.97 -5.19
C GLY A 63 5.67 1.78 -4.69
N ARG A 64 6.15 0.53 -4.62
CA ARG A 64 7.45 0.16 -4.03
C ARG A 64 8.35 -0.54 -5.03
N GLU A 65 9.65 -0.45 -4.78
CA GLU A 65 10.63 -1.23 -5.53
C GLU A 65 10.56 -2.71 -5.15
N ARG A 66 10.69 -3.61 -6.14
CA ARG A 66 10.67 -5.07 -5.92
C ARG A 66 11.71 -5.51 -4.90
N SER A 67 12.91 -4.93 -4.95
CA SER A 67 14.02 -5.22 -4.02
C SER A 67 13.63 -4.94 -2.57
N SER A 68 12.90 -3.84 -2.32
CA SER A 68 12.37 -3.47 -1.00
C SER A 68 11.32 -4.47 -0.51
N LEU A 69 10.48 -4.99 -1.40
CA LEU A 69 9.50 -6.03 -1.05
C LEU A 69 10.17 -7.34 -0.63
N TYR A 70 11.18 -7.81 -1.39
CA TYR A 70 11.91 -9.03 -1.04
C TYR A 70 12.68 -8.91 0.28
N ARG A 71 13.18 -7.72 0.61
CA ARG A 71 13.93 -7.50 1.85
C ARG A 71 13.05 -7.33 3.08
N ASN A 72 11.94 -6.61 2.95
CA ASN A 72 11.20 -6.10 4.12
C ASN A 72 9.76 -6.59 4.24
N VAL A 73 9.15 -7.07 3.15
CA VAL A 73 7.71 -7.36 3.10
C VAL A 73 7.45 -8.85 2.94
N ILE A 74 8.09 -9.51 1.96
CA ILE A 74 7.89 -10.94 1.70
C ILE A 74 8.34 -11.84 2.87
N PRO A 75 9.48 -11.59 3.55
CA PRO A 75 9.92 -12.45 4.64
C PRO A 75 9.06 -12.33 5.91
N THR A 76 8.40 -11.20 6.10
CA THR A 76 7.80 -10.80 7.39
C THR A 76 6.29 -10.67 7.35
N LEU A 77 5.73 -10.14 6.25
CA LEU A 77 4.34 -9.67 6.19
C LEU A 77 3.53 -10.29 5.06
N LEU A 78 4.16 -10.71 3.95
CA LEU A 78 3.46 -11.22 2.76
C LEU A 78 4.02 -12.58 2.34
N LYS A 79 3.30 -13.65 2.68
CA LYS A 79 3.70 -15.01 2.29
C LYS A 79 3.17 -15.37 0.91
N PRO A 80 3.99 -15.99 0.04
CA PRO A 80 3.52 -16.45 -1.26
C PRO A 80 2.51 -17.58 -1.09
N CYS A 81 1.35 -17.46 -1.74
CA CYS A 81 0.27 -18.45 -1.66
C CYS A 81 0.43 -19.55 -2.73
N LYS A 82 1.05 -19.22 -3.86
CA LYS A 82 1.29 -20.15 -4.97
C LYS A 82 2.62 -19.79 -5.63
N LYS A 83 3.33 -20.80 -6.14
CA LYS A 83 4.55 -20.62 -6.93
C LYS A 83 4.38 -21.37 -8.25
N ILE A 84 4.61 -20.69 -9.37
CA ILE A 84 4.58 -21.30 -10.71
C ILE A 84 5.95 -21.00 -11.34
N GLY A 85 6.75 -22.04 -11.56
CA GLY A 85 8.16 -21.89 -11.92
C GLY A 85 8.95 -21.12 -10.85
N ASN A 86 9.66 -20.07 -11.26
CA ASN A 86 10.38 -19.17 -10.35
C ASN A 86 9.54 -17.98 -9.85
N THR A 87 8.28 -17.89 -10.27
CA THR A 87 7.41 -16.75 -9.93
C THR A 87 6.53 -17.09 -8.73
N SER A 88 6.64 -16.27 -7.68
CA SER A 88 5.75 -16.29 -6.52
C SER A 88 4.52 -15.42 -6.76
N TYR A 89 3.36 -15.94 -6.38
CA TYR A 89 2.06 -15.29 -6.44
C TYR A 89 1.51 -15.05 -5.03
N PHE A 90 0.77 -13.97 -4.88
CA PHE A 90 0.21 -13.47 -3.62
C PHE A 90 -1.27 -13.20 -3.79
N LYS A 91 -2.07 -13.44 -2.75
CA LYS A 91 -3.50 -13.14 -2.80
C LYS A 91 -3.72 -11.65 -2.74
N LYS A 92 -4.64 -11.15 -3.56
CA LYS A 92 -5.15 -9.77 -3.52
C LYS A 92 -5.54 -9.34 -2.11
N THR A 93 -6.23 -10.21 -1.36
CA THR A 93 -6.69 -9.92 0.01
C THR A 93 -5.54 -9.55 0.94
N ASP A 94 -4.42 -10.26 0.84
CA ASP A 94 -3.28 -10.09 1.73
C ASP A 94 -2.52 -8.81 1.38
N VAL A 95 -2.44 -8.50 0.08
CA VAL A 95 -1.84 -7.27 -0.44
C VAL A 95 -2.66 -6.04 -0.06
N ILE A 96 -3.99 -6.12 -0.10
CA ILE A 96 -4.88 -5.04 0.34
C ILE A 96 -4.75 -4.83 1.85
N LYS A 97 -4.77 -5.91 2.65
CA LYS A 97 -4.56 -5.83 4.10
C LYS A 97 -3.22 -5.16 4.44
N LEU A 98 -2.15 -5.52 3.73
CA LEU A 98 -0.84 -4.92 3.91
C LEU A 98 -0.85 -3.41 3.67
N MET A 99 -1.54 -2.95 2.62
CA MET A 99 -1.70 -1.53 2.33
C MET A 99 -2.51 -0.83 3.42
N ASP A 100 -3.57 -1.47 3.91
CA ASP A 100 -4.45 -0.91 4.93
C ASP A 100 -3.74 -0.79 6.28
N GLU A 101 -2.99 -1.83 6.70
CA GLU A 101 -2.23 -1.89 7.95
C GLU A 101 -0.99 -0.99 7.96
N TYR A 102 -0.41 -0.71 6.79
CA TYR A 102 0.76 0.16 6.66
C TYR A 102 0.55 1.32 5.66
N PRO A 103 -0.33 2.30 6.00
CA PRO A 103 -0.68 3.43 5.14
C PRO A 103 0.46 4.42 4.87
N ASP A 104 1.24 4.70 5.93
CA ASP A 104 2.25 5.77 5.95
C ASP A 104 3.64 5.17 5.89
N GLN A 105 4.28 5.32 4.73
CA GLN A 105 5.63 4.83 4.53
C GLN A 105 6.57 5.91 3.99
N GLY A 106 6.33 7.15 4.44
CA GLY A 106 7.15 8.34 4.17
C GLY A 106 8.29 8.61 5.17
N LYS A 107 8.57 7.75 6.16
CA LYS A 107 9.71 7.97 7.07
C LYS A 107 10.50 6.68 7.29
N GLY A 108 11.82 6.82 7.16
CA GLY A 108 12.80 5.79 6.86
C GLY A 108 12.75 4.51 7.69
N THR A 109 13.22 3.43 7.06
CA THR A 109 14.14 2.37 7.57
C THR A 109 13.93 1.74 8.96
N HIS A 110 12.94 2.12 9.78
CA HIS A 110 12.90 1.78 11.20
C HIS A 110 11.54 1.30 11.75
N ARG A 111 10.54 0.99 10.91
CA ARG A 111 9.24 0.46 11.41
C ARG A 111 9.04 -1.04 11.31
N PHE A 112 9.88 -1.79 10.60
CA PHE A 112 9.74 -3.25 10.51
C PHE A 112 10.39 -4.03 11.68
N GLY A 113 11.03 -3.34 12.63
CA GLY A 113 11.76 -3.97 13.75
C GLY A 113 10.97 -4.22 15.04
N LYS A 114 9.67 -3.88 15.12
CA LYS A 114 8.88 -4.07 16.35
C LYS A 114 7.56 -4.82 16.12
N ALA A 115 7.66 -5.98 15.49
CA ALA A 115 6.63 -7.02 15.60
C ALA A 115 7.28 -8.28 16.15
N LYS A 116 7.67 -8.24 17.45
CA LYS A 116 7.79 -9.37 18.39
C LYS A 116 8.62 -8.95 19.61
N LYS A 117 7.93 -8.60 20.70
CA LYS A 117 8.24 -9.16 22.01
C LYS A 117 6.93 -9.65 22.58
N LYS A 118 6.76 -10.97 22.55
CA LYS A 118 5.95 -11.67 23.55
C LYS A 118 6.78 -11.69 24.82
#